data_AF-A0A7W4V185-F1
#
_entry.id   AF-A0A7W4V185-F1
#
_cell.length_a   1.000
_cell.length_b   1.000
_cell.length_c   1.000
_cell.angle_alpha   90.00
_cell.angle_beta   90.00
_cell.angle_gamma   90.00
#
_symmetry.space_group_name_H-M   'P 1'
#
loop_
_entity.id
_entity.type
_entity.pdbx_description
1 polymer ?
#
loop_
_entity_poly.entity_id
_entity_poly.type
_entity_poly.pdbx_seq_one_letter_code
_entity_poly.pdbx_strand_id
1 'polypeptide(L)'
;MWASLSEEAEAIGWYDQRIAVEKDAVAKAIMNDSLGEEYKHFSMELEFLLRAKPKWREIAQGILFKDGDIVAHGEDAEEVAG
;
A
#
# COMPACT_ATOMS: atom_id res chain seq x y z
N MET A 1 -3.06 11.82 -7.71
CA MET A 1 -2.54 11.41 -6.40
C MET A 1 -3.51 10.53 -5.64
N TRP A 2 -4.70 10.98 -5.22
CA TRP A 2 -5.66 10.06 -4.57
C TRP A 2 -6.14 8.96 -5.52
N ALA A 3 -6.63 9.34 -6.71
CA ALA A 3 -7.03 8.39 -7.74
C ALA A 3 -5.87 7.47 -8.14
N SER A 4 -4.68 8.03 -8.35
CA SER A 4 -3.46 7.29 -8.66
C SER A 4 -3.14 6.24 -7.59
N LEU A 5 -3.12 6.62 -6.31
CA LEU A 5 -2.84 5.68 -5.22
C LEU A 5 -3.87 4.54 -5.18
N SER A 6 -5.14 4.87 -5.45
CA SER A 6 -6.21 3.87 -5.55
C SER A 6 -6.03 2.94 -6.75
N GLU A 7 -5.66 3.47 -7.92
CA GLU A 7 -5.39 2.70 -9.14
C GLU A 7 -4.22 1.72 -8.91
N GLU A 8 -3.15 2.14 -8.23
CA GLU A 8 -2.02 1.25 -7.91
C GLU A 8 -2.44 0.12 -6.94
N ALA A 9 -3.28 0.42 -5.93
CA ALA A 9 -3.81 -0.60 -5.03
C ALA A 9 -4.70 -1.62 -5.75
N GLU A 10 -5.52 -1.16 -6.71
CA GLU A 10 -6.33 -2.04 -7.55
C GLU A 10 -5.46 -2.90 -8.46
N ALA A 11 -4.43 -2.33 -9.07
CA ALA A 11 -3.48 -3.05 -9.93
C ALA A 11 -2.77 -4.17 -9.15
N ILE A 12 -2.28 -3.88 -7.94
CA ILE A 12 -1.70 -4.87 -7.01
C ILE A 12 -2.70 -6.01 -6.77
N GLY A 13 -3.92 -5.68 -6.38
CA GLY A 13 -4.97 -6.68 -6.12
C GLY A 13 -5.33 -7.53 -7.34
N TRP A 14 -5.31 -6.93 -8.54
CA TRP A 14 -5.54 -7.67 -9.79
C TRP A 14 -4.38 -8.61 -10.13
N TYR A 15 -3.14 -8.18 -9.95
CA TYR A 15 -1.98 -9.05 -10.19
C TYR A 15 -1.96 -10.23 -9.23
N ASP A 16 -2.19 -10.03 -7.93
CA ASP A 16 -2.27 -11.12 -6.95
C ASP A 16 -3.30 -12.18 -7.37
N GLN A 17 -4.50 -11.74 -7.75
CA GLN A 17 -5.56 -12.63 -8.20
C GLN A 17 -5.20 -13.39 -9.47
N ARG A 18 -4.62 -12.71 -10.47
CA ARG A 18 -4.24 -13.34 -11.75
C ARG A 18 -3.08 -14.32 -11.58
N ILE A 19 -2.04 -13.94 -10.83
CA ILE A 19 -0.87 -14.77 -10.53
C ILE A 19 -1.27 -16.05 -9.78
N ALA A 20 -2.28 -15.98 -8.91
CA ALA A 20 -2.77 -17.13 -8.16
C ALA A 20 -3.36 -18.24 -9.05
N VAL A 21 -3.95 -17.89 -10.20
CA VAL A 21 -4.61 -18.84 -11.12
C VAL A 21 -3.86 -19.08 -12.43
N GLU A 22 -2.85 -18.26 -12.74
CA GLU A 22 -2.06 -18.37 -13.97
C GLU A 22 -1.21 -19.64 -14.02
N LYS A 23 -1.27 -20.33 -15.16
CA LYS A 23 -0.58 -21.58 -15.44
C LYS A 23 0.62 -21.41 -16.37
N ASP A 24 0.61 -20.39 -17.23
CA ASP A 24 1.72 -20.09 -18.12
C ASP A 24 2.86 -19.41 -17.35
N ALA A 25 4.04 -20.02 -17.38
CA ALA A 25 5.19 -19.56 -16.60
C ALA A 25 5.72 -18.20 -17.09
N VAL A 26 5.60 -17.90 -18.39
CA VAL A 26 6.06 -16.63 -18.96
C VAL A 26 5.10 -15.51 -18.58
N ALA A 27 3.79 -15.73 -18.72
CA ALA A 27 2.78 -14.77 -18.28
C ALA A 27 2.90 -14.48 -16.78
N LYS A 28 3.12 -15.51 -15.96
CA LYS A 28 3.33 -15.35 -14.52
C LYS A 28 4.59 -14.55 -14.20
N ALA A 29 5.70 -14.77 -14.90
CA ALA A 29 6.92 -14.00 -14.71
C ALA A 29 6.73 -12.52 -15.05
N ILE A 30 6.05 -12.22 -16.18
CA ILE A 30 5.72 -10.85 -16.59
C ILE A 30 4.87 -10.15 -15.50
N MET A 31 3.82 -10.82 -15.02
CA MET A 31 2.96 -10.24 -13.99
C MET A 31 3.68 -10.00 -12.65
N ASN A 32 4.60 -10.87 -12.24
CA ASN A 32 5.40 -10.64 -11.03
C ASN A 32 6.35 -9.44 -11.17
N ASP A 33 6.95 -9.26 -12.35
CA ASP A 33 7.80 -8.11 -12.63
C ASP A 33 6.99 -6.80 -12.56
N SER A 34 5.84 -6.76 -13.24
CA SER A 34 4.95 -5.60 -13.19
C SER A 34 4.38 -5.33 -11.80
N LEU A 35 4.01 -6.36 -11.03
CA LEU A 35 3.54 -6.21 -9.65
C LEU A 35 4.57 -5.51 -8.75
N GLY A 36 5.86 -5.82 -8.93
CA GLY A 36 6.94 -5.17 -8.21
C GLY A 36 7.02 -3.66 -8.49
N GLU A 37 6.69 -3.24 -9.72
CA GLU A 37 6.62 -1.82 -10.07
C GLU A 37 5.46 -1.09 -9.39
N GLU A 38 4.30 -1.74 -9.25
CA GLU A 38 3.14 -1.10 -8.62
C GLU A 38 3.35 -0.89 -7.11
N TYR A 39 4.08 -1.78 -6.42
CA TYR A 39 4.49 -1.52 -5.03
C TYR A 39 5.33 -0.25 -4.91
N LYS A 40 6.24 -0.01 -5.87
CA LYS A 40 7.07 1.18 -5.96
C LYS A 40 6.19 2.42 -6.22
N HIS A 41 5.28 2.36 -7.20
CA HIS A 41 4.36 3.47 -7.51
C HIS A 41 3.48 3.81 -6.31
N PHE A 42 2.78 2.82 -5.73
CA PHE A 42 1.94 3.00 -4.55
C PHE A 42 2.72 3.67 -3.40
N SER A 43 3.94 3.22 -3.12
CA SER A 43 4.76 3.77 -2.04
C SER A 43 5.16 5.23 -2.28
N MET A 44 5.51 5.59 -3.52
CA MET A 44 5.86 6.96 -3.89
C MET A 44 4.68 7.92 -3.71
N GLU A 45 3.49 7.48 -4.11
CA GLU A 45 2.27 8.28 -4.05
C GLU A 45 1.73 8.40 -2.63
N LEU A 46 1.82 7.32 -1.84
CA LEU A 46 1.50 7.33 -0.42
C LEU A 46 2.38 8.35 0.31
N GLU A 47 3.69 8.33 0.10
CA GLU A 47 4.60 9.28 0.75
C GLU A 47 4.29 10.73 0.33
N PHE A 48 3.98 10.98 -0.95
CA PHE A 48 3.53 12.30 -1.37
C PHE A 48 2.29 12.76 -0.58
N LEU A 49 1.29 11.89 -0.43
CA LEU A 49 0.07 12.23 0.28
C LEU A 49 0.28 12.39 1.79
N LEU A 50 1.13 11.57 2.41
CA LEU A 50 1.54 11.74 3.81
C LEU A 50 2.21 13.10 4.02
N ARG A 51 3.09 13.55 3.11
CA ARG A 51 3.65 14.91 3.18
C ARG A 51 2.60 16.00 3.01
N ALA A 52 1.58 15.76 2.19
CA ALA A 52 0.52 16.72 1.92
C ALA A 52 -0.58 16.77 3.00
N LYS A 53 -0.67 15.76 3.88
CA LYS A 53 -1.73 15.60 4.88
C LYS A 53 -1.14 15.34 6.28
N PRO A 54 -0.87 16.41 7.07
CA PRO A 54 -0.20 16.29 8.37
C PRO A 54 -0.86 15.30 9.35
N LYS A 55 -2.19 15.35 9.51
CA LYS A 55 -2.92 14.42 10.39
C LYS A 55 -2.76 12.96 9.95
N TRP A 56 -2.80 12.70 8.65
CA TRP A 56 -2.58 11.34 8.14
C TRP A 56 -1.15 10.87 8.41
N ARG A 57 -0.15 11.74 8.22
CA ARG A 57 1.25 11.43 8.55
C ARG A 57 1.44 11.08 10.01
N GLU A 58 0.83 11.84 10.91
CA GLU A 58 0.90 11.61 12.35
C GLU A 58 0.32 10.23 12.72
N ILE A 59 -0.89 9.92 12.24
CA ILE A 59 -1.52 8.61 12.44
C ILE A 59 -0.64 7.50 11.84
N ALA A 60 -0.13 7.67 10.62
CA ALA A 60 0.68 6.67 9.94
C ALA A 60 1.99 6.36 10.68
N GLN A 61 2.63 7.34 11.32
CA GLN A 61 3.81 7.12 12.16
C GLN A 61 3.51 6.29 13.42
N GLY A 62 2.26 6.35 13.89
CA GLY A 62 1.76 5.52 14.97
C GLY A 62 1.58 4.05 14.59
N ILE A 63 1.35 3.74 13.31
CA ILE A 63 0.94 2.43 12.81
C ILE A 63 2.05 1.69 12.05
N LEU A 64 2.73 2.37 11.14
CA LEU A 64 3.62 1.74 10.17
C LEU A 64 4.97 1.33 10.80
N PHE A 65 5.52 0.20 10.34
CA PHE A 65 6.83 -0.33 10.72
C PHE A 65 7.00 -0.63 12.22
N LYS A 66 5.92 -1.05 12.87
CA LYS A 66 5.92 -1.50 14.26
C LYS A 66 5.48 -2.96 14.35
N ASP A 67 6.13 -3.70 15.24
CA ASP A 67 5.70 -5.04 15.63
C ASP A 67 4.54 -4.95 16.63
N GLY A 68 3.60 -5.91 16.60
CA GLY A 68 2.49 -5.97 17.55
C GLY A 68 1.12 -5.87 16.88
N ASP A 69 0.11 -5.48 17.67
CA ASP A 69 -1.27 -5.39 17.20
C ASP A 69 -1.50 -4.10 16.41
N ILE A 70 -1.85 -4.25 15.13
CA ILE A 70 -2.09 -3.14 14.20
C ILE A 70 -3.32 -2.33 14.60
N VAL A 71 -4.37 -2.97 15.12
CA VAL A 71 -5.61 -2.30 15.52
C VAL A 71 -5.35 -1.47 16.76
N ALA A 72 -4.68 -2.03 17.78
CA ALA A 72 -4.32 -1.28 18.98
C ALA A 72 -3.44 -0.06 18.65
N HIS A 73 -2.41 -0.23 17.81
CA HIS A 73 -1.60 0.90 17.34
C HIS A 73 -2.41 1.94 16.56
N GLY A 74 -3.41 1.51 15.80
CA GLY A 74 -4.31 2.40 15.07
C GLY A 74 -5.17 3.25 15.99
N GLU A 75 -5.79 2.63 16.99
CA GLU A 75 -6.61 3.33 18.00
C GLU A 75 -5.76 4.33 18.80
N ASP A 76 -4.60 3.92 19.29
CA ASP A 76 -3.67 4.79 20.01
C ASP A 76 -3.21 5.98 19.16
N ALA A 77 -2.89 5.73 17.88
CA ALA A 77 -2.43 6.77 16.96
C ALA A 77 -3.53 7.78 16.58
N GLU A 78 -4.76 7.31 16.45
CA GLU A 78 -5.93 8.16 16.20
C GLU A 78 -6.23 9.04 17.43
N GLU A 79 -6.23 8.47 18.64
CA GLU A 79 -6.45 9.23 19.88
C GLU A 79 -5.42 10.35 20.05
N VAL A 80 -4.14 10.06 19.79
CA VAL A 80 -3.06 11.06 19.89
C VAL A 80 -3.20 12.17 18.86
N ALA A 81 -3.65 11.86 17.64
CA ALA A 81 -3.77 12.82 16.54
C ALA A 81 -5.01 13.73 16.62
N GLY A 82 -5.91 13.50 17.59
CA GLY A 82 -7.15 14.29 17.82
C GLY A 82 -8.13 14.21 16.67
#